data_AF-A0A7J9BUN1-F1
#
_entry.id   AF-A0A7J9BUN1-F1
#
_cell.length_a   1.000
_cell.length_b   1.000
_cell.length_c   1.000
_cell.angle_alpha   90.00
_cell.angle_beta   90.00
_cell.angle_gamma   90.00
#
_symmetry.space_group_name_H-M   'P 1'
#
loop_
_entity.id
_entity.type
_entity.pdbx_description
1 polymer ?
#
loop_
_entity_poly.entity_id
_entity_poly.type
_entity_poly.pdbx_seq_one_letter_code
_entity_poly.pdbx_strand_id
1 'polypeptide(L)'
;MSGSPFGSRFAALNHHAASLHFPPGVDLSRTVLIIPLRELNITFVREYINKKKPLGGLLVLLPEVLSFKTGGNKQVHEKEKMKNLLAELERLLVHSNIPYPVYFAFENDEIDTVLADIKKNDLMGQPATATTGGGFHDTFTLTGKAHASDLPVISLGRYKFVIPTAEPKKVASPTMTNIQGWLSGLKTDGDANQLPTIAIVASYDTFGAAPALSVGSDSNGSGIVALLEIARLFSLLYSNPKTRGRYNLLFGLTSGGPYNYNGTQKWLRSFDQRLRESIDYAICLNSIGSWDNELWIHVSKPPENAYIKQIFEGLSNVAEELDLKVGLKHKKINISNPRVAWEHEQFSRLRVTAATLSELSVTPELLESTGGLFDTRHYVNETAIVRGVKLVAESLARHIYGHQGKNIQIFADESSLAVNPAYIRSWLDVLSQTPRVAPFLSKDDPFVMALKKELAGHVDEVNVQHETLEGIFTFYGSTSARLNIYQVASVTFDLLLLLVLGSYLIVLFSFLVITTRGEDICCHAFLMVIEIWGLMMVFELDSM
;
A
#
# COMPACT_ATOMS: atom_id res chain seq x y z
N MET A 1 8.77 -25.59 -11.90
CA MET A 1 7.58 -24.93 -12.47
C MET A 1 7.75 -23.44 -12.31
N SER A 2 7.87 -22.69 -13.42
CA SER A 2 8.05 -21.24 -13.40
C SER A 2 6.75 -20.57 -12.97
N GLY A 3 6.68 -20.06 -11.74
CA GLY A 3 5.56 -19.22 -11.30
C GLY A 3 5.52 -17.92 -12.11
N SER A 4 4.33 -17.34 -12.28
CA SER A 4 4.16 -16.01 -12.87
C SER A 4 4.58 -14.94 -11.85
N PRO A 5 5.54 -14.05 -12.17
CA PRO A 5 5.89 -12.95 -11.29
C PRO A 5 4.76 -11.91 -11.23
N PHE A 6 4.56 -11.36 -10.04
CA PHE A 6 3.64 -10.27 -9.74
C PHE A 6 4.45 -9.02 -9.37
N GLY A 7 4.05 -7.85 -9.89
CA GLY A 7 4.73 -6.59 -9.65
C GLY A 7 6.12 -6.50 -10.30
N SER A 8 6.97 -5.66 -9.71
CA SER A 8 8.36 -5.46 -10.13
C SER A 8 9.35 -6.23 -9.26
N ARG A 9 10.43 -6.73 -9.88
CA ARG A 9 11.59 -7.33 -9.20
C ARG A 9 12.84 -6.48 -9.25
N PHE A 10 12.74 -5.27 -9.78
CA PHE A 10 13.86 -4.35 -9.92
C PHE A 10 13.78 -3.28 -8.83
N ALA A 11 14.92 -2.97 -8.22
CA ALA A 11 15.01 -1.93 -7.18
C ALA A 11 16.03 -0.84 -7.54
N ALA A 12 17.16 -1.20 -8.15
CA ALA A 12 18.17 -0.23 -8.55
C ALA A 12 17.63 0.73 -9.62
N LEU A 13 17.88 2.02 -9.44
CA LEU A 13 17.50 3.08 -10.38
C LEU A 13 18.69 3.99 -10.62
N ASN A 14 19.01 4.29 -11.87
CA ASN A 14 20.13 5.19 -12.22
C ASN A 14 19.89 5.86 -13.59
N HIS A 15 18.84 6.67 -13.67
CA HIS A 15 18.25 7.11 -14.94
C HIS A 15 17.87 8.59 -14.89
N HIS A 16 17.72 9.21 -16.06
CA HIS A 16 17.29 10.61 -16.16
C HIS A 16 15.81 10.73 -15.83
N ALA A 17 15.41 11.81 -15.16
CA ALA A 17 14.00 12.06 -14.88
C ALA A 17 13.33 12.78 -16.04
N ALA A 18 12.10 12.39 -16.37
CA ALA A 18 11.25 13.07 -17.35
C ALA A 18 9.79 13.10 -16.90
N SER A 19 9.03 14.06 -17.38
CA SER A 19 7.58 14.17 -17.17
C SER A 19 6.79 13.43 -18.27
N LEU A 20 5.46 13.47 -18.19
CA LEU A 20 4.54 12.86 -19.16
C LEU A 20 4.61 13.49 -20.56
N HIS A 21 5.20 14.68 -20.70
CA HIS A 21 5.27 15.41 -21.97
C HIS A 21 6.59 15.13 -22.68
N PHE A 22 6.66 14.00 -23.39
CA PHE A 22 7.81 13.66 -24.22
C PHE A 22 7.46 13.64 -25.72
N PRO A 23 8.41 13.99 -26.60
CA PRO A 23 8.21 13.88 -28.04
C PRO A 23 7.85 12.44 -28.48
N PRO A 24 6.99 12.25 -29.50
CA PRO A 24 6.67 10.92 -29.99
C PRO A 24 7.91 10.22 -30.56
N GLY A 25 8.15 8.97 -30.17
CA GLY A 25 9.25 8.15 -30.67
C GLY A 25 10.54 8.15 -29.83
N VAL A 26 10.55 8.82 -28.67
CA VAL A 26 11.70 8.83 -27.75
C VAL A 26 11.87 7.47 -27.07
N ASP A 27 13.10 6.97 -26.99
CA ASP A 27 13.44 5.78 -26.21
C ASP A 27 13.45 6.12 -24.70
N LEU A 28 12.53 5.52 -23.95
CA LEU A 28 12.38 5.72 -22.51
C LEU A 28 13.14 4.67 -21.69
N SER A 29 13.93 3.81 -22.32
CA SER A 29 14.73 2.76 -21.66
C SER A 29 15.62 3.27 -20.53
N ARG A 30 16.09 4.52 -20.61
CA ARG A 30 16.99 5.15 -19.63
C ARG A 30 16.35 6.33 -18.89
N THR A 31 15.03 6.35 -18.87
CA THR A 31 14.24 7.47 -18.34
C THR A 31 13.31 6.99 -17.22
N VAL A 32 13.24 7.78 -16.15
CA VAL A 32 12.30 7.62 -15.04
C VAL A 32 11.19 8.61 -15.23
N LEU A 33 9.98 8.08 -15.40
CA LEU A 33 8.79 8.92 -15.49
C LEU A 33 8.32 9.27 -14.08
N ILE A 34 8.28 10.58 -13.80
CA ILE A 34 7.67 11.12 -12.59
C ILE A 34 6.25 11.60 -12.92
N ILE A 35 5.26 11.01 -12.25
CA ILE A 35 3.85 11.24 -12.57
C ILE A 35 3.05 11.53 -11.30
N PRO A 36 2.49 12.73 -11.15
CA PRO A 36 1.45 13.00 -10.16
C PRO A 36 0.23 12.12 -10.38
N LEU A 37 -0.34 11.56 -9.31
CA LEU A 37 -1.55 10.72 -9.40
C LEU A 37 -2.71 11.43 -10.11
N ARG A 38 -2.80 12.77 -9.96
CA ARG A 38 -3.83 13.62 -10.58
C ARG A 38 -3.72 13.70 -12.10
N GLU A 39 -2.51 13.53 -12.64
CA GLU A 39 -2.20 13.58 -14.08
C GLU A 39 -2.09 12.18 -14.70
N LEU A 40 -2.23 11.13 -13.89
CA LEU A 40 -2.03 9.76 -14.31
C LEU A 40 -3.13 9.28 -15.27
N ASN A 41 -2.73 8.88 -16.47
CA ASN A 41 -3.59 8.15 -17.39
C ASN A 41 -3.35 6.64 -17.25
N ILE A 42 -4.33 5.90 -16.72
CA ILE A 42 -4.21 4.45 -16.51
C ILE A 42 -4.01 3.70 -17.84
N THR A 43 -4.65 4.16 -18.91
CA THR A 43 -4.53 3.55 -20.25
C THR A 43 -3.09 3.61 -20.76
N PHE A 44 -2.39 4.70 -20.46
CA PHE A 44 -0.98 4.86 -20.77
C PHE A 44 -0.13 3.82 -20.04
N VAL A 45 -0.28 3.70 -18.71
CA VAL A 45 0.47 2.72 -17.91
C VAL A 45 0.16 1.30 -18.37
N ARG A 46 -1.11 0.99 -18.62
CA ARG A 46 -1.57 -0.30 -19.14
C ARG A 46 -0.92 -0.63 -20.47
N GLU A 47 -0.83 0.32 -21.39
CA GLU A 47 -0.18 0.11 -22.68
C GLU A 47 1.32 -0.18 -22.52
N TYR A 48 2.01 0.58 -21.68
CA TYR A 48 3.45 0.40 -21.43
C TYR A 48 3.77 -0.96 -20.80
N ILE A 49 2.96 -1.39 -19.83
CA ILE A 49 3.11 -2.69 -19.17
C ILE A 49 2.73 -3.84 -20.12
N ASN A 50 1.57 -3.78 -20.76
CA ASN A 50 1.09 -4.87 -21.62
C ASN A 50 1.93 -5.06 -22.88
N LYS A 51 2.37 -3.96 -23.52
CA LYS A 51 3.24 -4.01 -24.71
C LYS A 51 4.72 -4.19 -24.34
N LYS A 52 5.06 -4.25 -23.06
CA LYS A 52 6.45 -4.38 -22.55
C LYS A 52 7.39 -3.35 -23.17
N LYS A 53 6.93 -2.10 -23.30
CA LYS A 53 7.75 -1.01 -23.82
C LYS A 53 8.92 -0.75 -22.86
N PRO A 54 10.11 -0.41 -23.38
CA PRO A 54 11.26 -0.13 -22.53
C PRO A 54 11.01 1.15 -21.71
N LEU A 55 11.15 1.05 -20.39
CA LEU A 55 11.05 2.16 -19.46
C LEU A 55 12.10 1.96 -18.35
N GLY A 56 12.86 3.01 -18.01
CA GLY A 56 13.90 2.94 -16.99
C GLY A 56 13.36 2.87 -15.55
N GLY A 57 12.19 3.47 -15.31
CA GLY A 57 11.47 3.36 -14.05
C GLY A 57 10.22 4.22 -14.01
N LEU A 58 9.34 3.95 -13.04
CA LEU A 58 8.12 4.71 -12.80
C LEU A 58 8.08 5.21 -11.37
N LEU A 59 7.95 6.53 -11.19
CA LEU A 59 7.75 7.17 -9.89
C LEU A 59 6.36 7.83 -9.88
N VAL A 60 5.45 7.29 -9.08
CA VAL A 60 4.11 7.85 -8.91
C VAL A 60 4.08 8.71 -7.65
N LEU A 61 3.71 9.98 -7.79
CA LEU A 61 3.55 10.89 -6.67
C LEU A 61 2.12 10.79 -6.12
N LEU A 62 2.02 10.45 -4.84
CA LEU A 62 0.80 10.36 -4.08
C LEU A 62 0.52 11.69 -3.39
N PRO A 63 -0.71 12.23 -3.48
CA PRO A 63 -1.07 13.46 -2.79
C PRO A 63 -0.83 13.38 -1.29
N GLU A 64 -0.41 14.50 -0.68
CA GLU A 64 -0.23 14.59 0.77
C GLU A 64 -1.54 14.34 1.54
N VAL A 65 -2.71 14.51 0.91
CA VAL A 65 -4.01 14.18 1.52
C VAL A 65 -4.18 12.68 1.80
N LEU A 66 -3.36 11.83 1.17
CA LEU A 66 -3.28 10.39 1.51
C LEU A 66 -2.24 10.12 2.61
N SER A 67 -1.36 11.09 2.89
CA SER A 67 -0.52 11.10 4.07
C SER A 67 -1.38 11.44 5.29
N PHE A 68 -1.02 10.90 6.45
CA PHE A 68 -1.73 11.09 7.73
C PHE A 68 -1.92 12.57 8.15
N LYS A 69 -1.28 13.51 7.44
CA LYS A 69 -1.26 14.93 7.78
C LYS A 69 -2.32 15.69 6.97
N THR A 70 -3.29 16.22 7.72
CA THR A 70 -4.17 17.35 7.40
C THR A 70 -5.55 17.00 6.82
N GLY A 71 -6.55 16.98 7.71
CA GLY A 71 -7.97 16.93 7.38
C GLY A 71 -8.49 18.24 6.82
N GLY A 72 -8.55 18.36 5.49
CA GLY A 72 -9.26 19.42 4.79
C GLY A 72 -10.61 18.93 4.24
N ASN A 73 -11.69 19.63 4.61
CA ASN A 73 -13.07 19.41 4.15
C ASN A 73 -13.35 19.95 2.73
N LYS A 74 -12.41 19.82 1.79
CA LYS A 74 -12.66 20.17 0.38
C LYS A 74 -12.72 18.93 -0.51
N GLN A 75 -13.86 18.85 -1.20
CA GLN A 75 -14.22 18.00 -2.34
C GLN A 75 -14.26 16.47 -2.12
N VAL A 76 -15.36 15.99 -1.54
CA VAL A 76 -15.70 14.55 -1.44
C VAL A 76 -15.64 13.86 -2.81
N HIS A 77 -16.07 14.54 -3.87
CA HIS A 77 -16.14 13.95 -5.21
C HIS A 77 -14.76 13.74 -5.87
N GLU A 78 -13.81 14.64 -5.66
CA GLU A 78 -12.42 14.44 -6.13
C GLU A 78 -11.75 13.28 -5.39
N LYS A 79 -11.99 13.16 -4.07
CA LYS A 79 -11.44 12.07 -3.24
C LYS A 79 -11.91 10.69 -3.70
N GLU A 80 -13.17 10.56 -4.11
CA GLU A 80 -13.73 9.30 -4.59
C GLU A 80 -13.20 8.92 -5.98
N LYS A 81 -13.08 9.89 -6.90
CA LYS A 81 -12.46 9.66 -8.21
C LYS A 81 -11.00 9.21 -8.07
N MET A 82 -10.25 9.83 -7.16
CA MET A 82 -8.86 9.46 -6.88
C MET A 82 -8.75 8.07 -6.25
N LYS A 83 -9.67 7.71 -5.34
CA LYS A 83 -9.75 6.37 -4.76
C LYS A 83 -9.91 5.31 -5.85
N ASN A 84 -10.85 5.51 -6.77
CA ASN A 84 -11.11 4.57 -7.87
C ASN A 84 -9.92 4.45 -8.83
N LEU A 85 -9.29 5.58 -9.17
CA LEU A 85 -8.08 5.60 -10.00
C LEU A 85 -6.92 4.84 -9.35
N LEU A 86 -6.70 5.02 -8.05
CA LEU A 86 -5.64 4.35 -7.31
C LEU A 86 -5.92 2.86 -7.15
N ALA A 87 -7.17 2.46 -6.90
CA ALA A 87 -7.57 1.06 -6.85
C ALA A 87 -7.36 0.35 -8.20
N GLU A 88 -7.69 0.99 -9.32
CA GLU A 88 -7.46 0.42 -10.65
C GLU A 88 -5.96 0.34 -11.00
N LEU A 89 -5.18 1.37 -10.65
CA LEU A 89 -3.72 1.35 -10.79
C LEU A 89 -3.11 0.21 -9.99
N GLU A 90 -3.50 0.06 -8.73
CA GLU A 90 -2.99 -0.98 -7.84
C GLU A 90 -3.34 -2.37 -8.36
N ARG A 91 -4.59 -2.59 -8.79
CA ARG A 91 -5.00 -3.86 -9.42
C ARG A 91 -4.12 -4.20 -10.61
N LEU A 92 -3.83 -3.20 -11.45
CA LEU A 92 -2.96 -3.36 -12.63
C LEU A 92 -1.51 -3.69 -12.23
N LEU A 93 -0.94 -2.99 -11.25
CA LEU A 93 0.45 -3.18 -10.82
C LEU A 93 0.67 -4.52 -10.11
N VAL A 94 -0.27 -4.94 -9.26
CA VAL A 94 -0.19 -6.21 -8.51
C VAL A 94 -0.28 -7.40 -9.45
N HIS A 95 -1.18 -7.38 -10.43
CA HIS A 95 -1.45 -8.53 -11.29
C HIS A 95 -0.59 -8.61 -12.56
N SER A 96 0.30 -7.64 -12.78
CA SER A 96 1.16 -7.59 -13.96
C SER A 96 2.61 -7.91 -13.62
N ASN A 97 3.35 -8.46 -14.59
CA ASN A 97 4.80 -8.59 -14.51
C ASN A 97 5.45 -7.30 -15.03
N ILE A 98 6.13 -6.55 -14.16
CA ILE A 98 6.69 -5.25 -14.49
C ILE A 98 8.21 -5.37 -14.66
N PRO A 99 8.76 -5.07 -15.85
CA PRO A 99 10.19 -5.26 -16.14
C PRO A 99 11.08 -4.09 -15.69
N TYR A 100 10.59 -3.19 -14.85
CA TYR A 100 11.29 -1.99 -14.37
C TYR A 100 10.85 -1.61 -12.95
N PRO A 101 11.65 -0.87 -12.18
CA PRO A 101 11.29 -0.45 -10.83
C PRO A 101 10.09 0.50 -10.82
N VAL A 102 9.16 0.29 -9.89
CA VAL A 102 8.03 1.18 -9.63
C VAL A 102 8.10 1.65 -8.18
N TYR A 103 8.12 2.96 -7.99
CA TYR A 103 8.18 3.58 -6.67
C TYR A 103 7.02 4.54 -6.47
N PHE A 104 6.62 4.67 -5.20
CA PHE A 104 5.63 5.65 -4.75
C PHE A 104 6.31 6.60 -3.78
N ALA A 105 6.05 7.89 -3.95
CA ALA A 105 6.49 8.94 -3.02
C ALA A 105 5.32 9.88 -2.75
N PHE A 106 5.30 10.52 -1.59
CA PHE A 106 4.32 11.58 -1.34
C PHE A 106 4.78 12.88 -2.00
N GLU A 107 3.83 13.66 -2.51
CA GLU A 107 4.04 15.04 -2.96
C GLU A 107 4.66 15.86 -1.81
N ASN A 108 5.73 16.60 -2.10
CA ASN A 108 6.36 17.55 -1.18
C ASN A 108 6.89 18.75 -1.98
N ASP A 109 7.08 19.89 -1.30
CA ASP A 109 7.51 21.14 -1.95
C ASP A 109 8.82 20.95 -2.75
N GLU A 110 9.75 20.14 -2.26
CA GLU A 110 11.02 19.85 -2.94
C GLU A 110 10.83 19.08 -4.25
N ILE A 111 10.04 17.99 -4.26
CA ILE A 111 9.76 17.22 -5.48
C ILE A 111 8.92 18.04 -6.45
N ASP A 112 8.03 18.89 -5.97
CA ASP A 112 7.21 19.76 -6.81
C ASP A 112 8.07 20.80 -7.56
N THR A 113 9.07 21.38 -6.89
CA THR A 113 10.05 22.26 -7.56
C THR A 113 10.85 21.52 -8.63
N VAL A 114 11.34 20.31 -8.32
CA VAL A 114 12.06 19.46 -9.28
C VAL A 114 11.17 19.08 -10.46
N LEU A 115 9.90 18.74 -10.23
CA LEU A 115 8.94 18.39 -11.26
C LEU A 115 8.64 19.59 -12.18
N ALA A 116 8.51 20.79 -11.62
CA ALA A 116 8.30 22.01 -12.39
C ALA A 116 9.49 22.30 -13.32
N ASP A 117 10.71 22.14 -12.82
CA ASP A 117 11.92 22.29 -13.63
C ASP A 117 12.01 21.23 -14.74
N ILE A 118 11.69 19.96 -14.43
CA ILE A 118 11.66 18.89 -15.43
C ILE A 118 10.63 19.19 -16.53
N LYS A 119 9.40 19.59 -16.16
CA LYS A 119 8.36 19.97 -17.12
C LYS A 119 8.82 21.12 -18.02
N LYS A 120 9.48 22.13 -17.45
CA LYS A 120 10.05 23.24 -18.22
C LYS A 120 11.11 22.75 -19.22
N ASN A 121 12.01 21.88 -18.78
CA ASN A 121 13.06 21.32 -19.64
C ASN A 121 12.50 20.46 -20.78
N ASP A 122 11.49 19.64 -20.50
CA ASP A 122 10.83 18.78 -21.49
C ASP A 122 10.11 19.61 -22.57
N LEU A 123 9.44 20.70 -22.17
CA LEU A 123 8.78 21.64 -23.10
C LEU A 123 9.78 22.38 -24.01
N MET A 124 11.01 22.59 -23.55
CA MET A 124 12.10 23.17 -24.35
C MET A 124 12.70 22.17 -25.35
N GLY A 125 12.14 20.96 -25.47
CA GLY A 125 12.44 20.02 -26.55
C GLY A 125 13.83 19.38 -26.48
N GLN A 126 14.53 19.45 -25.35
CA GLN A 126 15.82 18.79 -25.20
C GLN A 126 15.63 17.31 -24.83
N PRO A 127 15.92 16.35 -25.73
CA PRO A 127 15.70 14.94 -25.43
C PRO A 127 16.63 14.45 -24.30
N ALA A 128 16.08 13.65 -23.39
CA ALA A 128 16.76 13.02 -22.26
C ALA A 128 17.67 11.85 -22.68
N THR A 129 18.42 12.00 -23.78
CA THR A 129 19.33 10.97 -24.30
C THR A 129 20.77 11.43 -24.17
N ALA A 130 21.65 10.53 -23.70
CA ALA A 130 23.08 10.77 -23.59
C ALA A 130 23.82 10.77 -24.96
N THR A 131 23.11 10.49 -26.06
CA THR A 131 23.72 10.21 -27.38
C THR A 131 23.30 11.17 -28.49
N THR A 132 22.34 12.05 -28.27
CA THR A 132 22.10 13.17 -29.19
C THR A 132 22.66 14.41 -28.51
N GLY A 133 23.83 14.84 -28.97
CA GLY A 133 24.32 16.19 -28.71
C GLY A 133 23.16 17.16 -28.94
N GLY A 134 22.97 18.10 -28.02
CA GLY A 134 22.01 19.17 -28.24
C GLY A 134 22.42 19.90 -29.51
N GLY A 135 21.81 19.53 -30.63
CA GLY A 135 21.87 20.30 -31.85
C GLY A 135 21.21 21.62 -31.52
N PHE A 136 22.04 22.64 -31.29
CA PHE A 136 21.60 24.02 -31.22
C PHE A 136 21.14 24.39 -32.64
N HIS A 137 19.89 24.08 -32.96
CA HIS A 137 19.21 24.59 -34.15
C HIS A 137 18.12 25.56 -33.72
N ASP A 138 18.49 26.51 -32.85
CA ASP A 138 17.74 27.75 -32.70
C ASP A 138 18.39 28.77 -33.63
N THR A 139 17.73 29.01 -34.76
CA THR A 139 17.99 30.17 -35.61
C THR A 139 17.62 31.42 -34.81
N PHE A 140 18.56 31.94 -34.02
CA PHE A 140 18.41 33.19 -33.29
C PHE A 140 18.45 34.35 -34.29
N THR A 141 17.29 34.78 -34.77
CA THR A 141 17.12 36.10 -35.41
C THR A 141 17.30 37.18 -34.35
N LEU A 142 18.54 37.66 -34.20
CA LEU A 142 18.88 38.82 -33.37
C LEU A 142 18.36 40.10 -34.03
N THR A 143 17.08 40.39 -33.84
CA THR A 143 16.55 41.76 -34.00
C THR A 143 15.99 42.21 -32.66
N GLY A 144 16.87 42.64 -31.76
CA GLY A 144 16.48 43.30 -30.52
C GLY A 144 17.69 43.56 -29.64
N LYS A 145 17.96 44.83 -29.31
CA LYS A 145 18.95 45.22 -28.30
C LYS A 145 18.48 44.68 -26.93
N ALA A 146 19.11 43.62 -26.44
CA ALA A 146 18.88 43.12 -25.09
C ALA A 146 19.90 43.77 -24.12
N HIS A 147 19.38 44.27 -22.99
CA HIS A 147 20.18 44.72 -21.86
C HIS A 147 20.86 43.50 -21.19
N ALA A 148 22.06 43.69 -20.63
CA ALA A 148 22.85 42.62 -19.99
C ALA A 148 22.17 41.94 -18.77
N SER A 149 20.99 42.40 -18.35
CA SER A 149 20.15 41.77 -17.32
C SER A 149 19.19 40.69 -17.85
N ASP A 150 19.04 40.56 -19.18
CA ASP A 150 18.08 39.64 -19.81
C ASP A 150 18.75 38.40 -20.42
N LEU A 151 20.02 38.12 -20.07
CA LEU A 151 20.63 36.83 -20.38
C LEU A 151 19.89 35.77 -19.56
N PRO A 152 19.20 34.79 -20.19
CA PRO A 152 18.61 33.70 -19.43
C PRO A 152 19.75 33.04 -18.69
N VAL A 153 19.69 33.03 -17.35
CA VAL A 153 20.58 32.19 -16.55
C VAL A 153 20.31 30.76 -17.00
N ILE A 154 21.23 30.24 -17.80
CA ILE A 154 21.19 28.93 -18.41
C ILE A 154 21.44 27.89 -17.30
N SER A 155 20.46 27.69 -16.42
CA SER A 155 20.44 26.55 -15.51
C SER A 155 19.95 25.32 -16.29
N LEU A 156 20.77 24.84 -17.23
CA LEU A 156 20.55 23.62 -18.04
C LEU A 156 20.91 22.36 -17.25
N GLY A 157 20.48 22.27 -15.99
CA GLY A 157 20.75 21.09 -15.16
C GLY A 157 19.70 20.02 -15.42
N ARG A 158 20.11 18.86 -15.97
CA ARG A 158 19.23 17.70 -16.12
C ARG A 158 19.14 16.96 -14.79
N TYR A 159 17.95 16.54 -14.39
CA TYR A 159 17.80 15.75 -13.17
C TYR A 159 18.04 14.26 -13.43
N LYS A 160 18.75 13.62 -12.51
CA LYS A 160 19.05 12.20 -12.51
C LYS A 160 18.63 11.58 -11.18
N PHE A 161 17.83 10.53 -11.27
CA PHE A 161 17.29 9.80 -10.13
C PHE A 161 18.12 8.55 -9.89
N VAL A 162 18.62 8.42 -8.66
CA VAL A 162 19.49 7.33 -8.25
C VAL A 162 18.98 6.67 -6.98
N ILE A 163 18.69 5.38 -7.08
CA ILE A 163 18.34 4.51 -5.96
C ILE A 163 19.41 3.41 -5.90
N PRO A 164 20.38 3.51 -4.98
CA PRO A 164 21.49 2.56 -4.86
C PRO A 164 21.10 1.32 -4.05
N THR A 165 19.93 0.73 -4.33
CA THR A 165 19.43 -0.45 -3.62
C THR A 165 19.76 -1.72 -4.40
N ALA A 166 20.27 -2.74 -3.72
CA ALA A 166 20.52 -4.04 -4.34
C ALA A 166 19.21 -4.69 -4.80
N GLU A 167 19.29 -5.57 -5.80
CA GLU A 167 18.10 -6.26 -6.28
C GLU A 167 17.44 -7.12 -5.17
N PRO A 168 16.10 -7.13 -5.12
CA PRO A 168 15.31 -7.94 -4.19
C PRO A 168 15.78 -9.40 -4.12
N LYS A 169 16.16 -9.84 -2.92
CA LYS A 169 16.43 -11.26 -2.64
C LYS A 169 15.16 -11.96 -2.18
N LYS A 170 15.07 -13.26 -2.48
CA LYS A 170 13.99 -14.12 -2.00
C LYS A 170 13.99 -14.16 -0.47
N VAL A 171 12.83 -13.92 0.14
CA VAL A 171 12.64 -14.08 1.59
C VAL A 171 12.55 -15.56 1.91
N ALA A 172 13.47 -16.07 2.72
CA ALA A 172 13.47 -17.46 3.16
C ALA A 172 12.47 -17.64 4.31
N SER A 173 11.49 -18.53 4.12
CA SER A 173 10.49 -18.94 5.14
C SER A 173 9.93 -17.79 5.99
N PRO A 174 9.05 -16.95 5.41
CA PRO A 174 8.40 -15.87 6.16
C PRO A 174 7.61 -16.45 7.34
N THR A 175 7.56 -15.73 8.45
CA THR A 175 6.87 -16.17 9.67
C THR A 175 5.55 -15.44 9.82
N MET A 176 4.53 -16.14 10.26
CA MET A 176 3.23 -15.61 10.66
C MET A 176 3.05 -15.79 12.15
N THR A 177 2.32 -14.88 12.78
CA THR A 177 2.01 -14.96 14.20
C THR A 177 0.50 -14.90 14.36
N ASN A 178 -0.10 -15.91 14.99
CA ASN A 178 -1.51 -15.86 15.37
C ASN A 178 -1.60 -15.60 16.87
N ILE A 179 -2.53 -14.71 17.27
CA ILE A 179 -2.80 -14.42 18.68
C ILE A 179 -4.20 -14.96 18.97
N GLN A 180 -4.31 -15.78 20.02
CA GLN A 180 -5.59 -16.24 20.53
C GLN A 180 -5.79 -15.74 21.96
N GLY A 181 -7.00 -15.28 22.27
CA GLY A 181 -7.45 -14.89 23.60
C GLY A 181 -8.66 -15.72 24.01
N TRP A 182 -8.64 -16.23 25.23
CA TRP A 182 -9.71 -17.06 25.77
C TRP A 182 -10.39 -16.37 26.95
N LEU A 183 -11.71 -16.20 26.87
CA LEU A 183 -12.54 -15.70 27.95
C LEU A 183 -13.52 -16.80 28.37
N SER A 184 -13.31 -17.34 29.57
CA SER A 184 -14.05 -18.52 30.01
C SER A 184 -15.48 -18.17 30.43
N GLY A 185 -16.44 -19.02 30.09
CA GLY A 185 -17.83 -18.93 30.58
C GLY A 185 -17.98 -19.44 32.01
N LEU A 186 -19.16 -19.21 32.60
CA LEU A 186 -19.52 -19.78 33.90
C LEU A 186 -20.00 -21.22 33.71
N LYS A 187 -19.28 -22.17 34.30
CA LYS A 187 -19.70 -23.58 34.36
C LYS A 187 -20.56 -23.81 35.59
N THR A 188 -21.74 -24.40 35.44
CA THR A 188 -22.54 -24.87 36.56
C THR A 188 -22.02 -26.21 37.07
N ASP A 189 -21.91 -26.34 38.39
CA ASP A 189 -21.42 -27.54 39.05
C ASP A 189 -22.41 -28.69 38.78
N GLY A 190 -22.00 -29.68 37.96
CA GLY A 190 -22.84 -30.78 37.47
C GLY A 190 -22.81 -31.01 35.95
N ASP A 191 -22.33 -30.04 35.14
CA ASP A 191 -22.21 -30.25 33.70
C ASP A 191 -20.96 -31.07 33.34
N ALA A 192 -21.16 -32.32 32.93
CA ALA A 192 -20.09 -33.18 32.42
C ALA A 192 -19.54 -32.69 31.06
N ASN A 193 -20.35 -31.95 30.29
CA ASN A 193 -19.97 -31.44 28.97
C ASN A 193 -19.15 -30.14 29.05
N GLN A 194 -18.30 -29.97 28.04
CA GLN A 194 -17.57 -28.72 27.81
C GLN A 194 -18.55 -27.63 27.37
N LEU A 195 -18.40 -26.41 27.90
CA LEU A 195 -19.24 -25.29 27.51
C LEU A 195 -19.06 -24.97 26.00
N PRO A 196 -20.15 -24.61 25.30
CA PRO A 196 -20.07 -24.19 23.91
C PRO A 196 -19.23 -22.92 23.77
N THR A 197 -18.51 -22.82 22.64
CA THR A 197 -17.59 -21.72 22.37
C THR A 197 -18.05 -20.95 21.14
N ILE A 198 -18.08 -19.63 21.25
CA ILE A 198 -18.28 -18.72 20.12
C ILE A 198 -16.94 -18.06 19.81
N ALA A 199 -16.51 -18.15 18.55
CA ALA A 199 -15.25 -17.55 18.11
C ALA A 199 -15.51 -16.20 17.41
N ILE A 200 -14.76 -15.17 17.77
CA ILE A 200 -14.72 -13.87 17.07
C ILE A 200 -13.31 -13.72 16.51
N VAL A 201 -13.21 -13.58 15.19
CA VAL A 201 -11.92 -13.64 14.49
C VAL A 201 -11.76 -12.46 13.55
N ALA A 202 -10.55 -11.92 13.46
CA ALA A 202 -10.18 -10.91 12.48
C ALA A 202 -8.76 -11.15 11.99
N SER A 203 -8.56 -11.01 10.68
CA SER A 203 -7.23 -10.97 10.07
C SER A 203 -6.64 -9.58 10.21
N TYR A 204 -5.35 -9.49 10.59
CA TYR A 204 -4.70 -8.19 10.75
C TYR A 204 -3.72 -7.80 9.63
N ASP A 205 -3.35 -8.75 8.78
CA ASP A 205 -2.34 -8.52 7.74
C ASP A 205 -2.88 -7.76 6.54
N THR A 206 -2.00 -6.97 5.94
CA THR A 206 -2.29 -6.16 4.76
C THR A 206 -1.46 -6.59 3.56
N PHE A 207 -1.92 -6.18 2.39
CA PHE A 207 -1.19 -6.30 1.13
C PHE A 207 -1.63 -5.19 0.17
N GLY A 208 -0.66 -4.65 -0.58
CA GLY A 208 -0.88 -3.65 -1.61
C GLY A 208 0.31 -3.56 -2.57
N ALA A 209 0.18 -2.73 -3.60
CA ALA A 209 1.23 -2.54 -4.61
C ALA A 209 2.56 -2.05 -4.01
N ALA A 210 2.50 -1.26 -2.93
CA ALA A 210 3.67 -0.88 -2.14
C ALA A 210 3.52 -1.38 -0.69
N PRO A 211 4.22 -2.47 -0.29
CA PRO A 211 4.08 -3.05 1.03
C PRO A 211 4.32 -2.08 2.19
N ALA A 212 5.26 -1.14 2.05
CA ALA A 212 5.58 -0.16 3.09
C ALA A 212 4.50 0.91 3.31
N LEU A 213 3.55 1.07 2.37
CA LEU A 213 2.45 2.02 2.45
C LEU A 213 1.09 1.34 2.65
N SER A 214 1.06 0.01 2.66
CA SER A 214 -0.14 -0.80 2.80
C SER A 214 -0.56 -0.89 4.27
N VAL A 215 -1.28 0.12 4.76
CA VAL A 215 -1.73 0.22 6.17
C VAL A 215 -3.08 -0.45 6.41
N GLY A 216 -3.96 -0.49 5.40
CA GLY A 216 -5.25 -1.17 5.45
C GLY A 216 -6.12 -0.75 6.63
N SER A 217 -6.51 0.52 6.67
CA SER A 217 -7.27 1.10 7.79
C SER A 217 -8.68 0.51 7.89
N ASP A 218 -9.35 0.31 6.76
CA ASP A 218 -10.65 -0.33 6.67
C ASP A 218 -10.53 -1.84 6.47
N SER A 219 -9.82 -2.29 5.43
CA SER A 219 -9.90 -3.66 4.89
C SER A 219 -9.59 -4.75 5.91
N ASN A 220 -8.81 -4.43 6.93
CA ASN A 220 -8.47 -5.34 8.03
C ASN A 220 -8.45 -4.58 9.37
N GLY A 221 -7.97 -3.32 9.35
CA GLY A 221 -7.88 -2.47 10.55
C GLY A 221 -9.21 -2.35 11.30
N SER A 222 -10.29 -2.04 10.59
CA SER A 222 -11.62 -1.89 11.20
C SER A 222 -12.10 -3.16 11.93
N GLY A 223 -11.80 -4.34 11.37
CA GLY A 223 -12.12 -5.64 11.97
C GLY A 223 -11.35 -5.90 13.26
N ILE A 224 -10.05 -5.54 13.30
CA ILE A 224 -9.21 -5.64 14.51
C ILE A 224 -9.78 -4.73 15.61
N VAL A 225 -10.04 -3.47 15.30
CA VAL A 225 -10.57 -2.51 16.28
C VAL A 225 -11.89 -3.00 16.86
N ALA A 226 -12.76 -3.51 16.00
CA ALA A 226 -14.04 -4.05 16.44
C ALA A 226 -13.86 -5.29 17.33
N LEU A 227 -12.97 -6.21 16.98
CA LEU A 227 -12.67 -7.38 17.81
C LEU A 227 -12.14 -6.98 19.19
N LEU A 228 -11.19 -6.04 19.25
CA LEU A 228 -10.61 -5.55 20.50
C LEU A 228 -11.66 -4.86 21.38
N GLU A 229 -12.56 -4.07 20.79
CA GLU A 229 -13.63 -3.41 21.54
C GLU A 229 -14.68 -4.42 22.02
N ILE A 230 -15.05 -5.41 21.21
CA ILE A 230 -15.93 -6.52 21.64
C ILE A 230 -15.29 -7.27 22.81
N ALA A 231 -13.98 -7.57 22.73
CA ALA A 231 -13.25 -8.21 23.82
C ALA A 231 -13.33 -7.38 25.12
N ARG A 232 -13.13 -6.06 25.04
CA ARG A 232 -13.27 -5.14 26.17
C ARG A 232 -14.66 -5.17 26.79
N LEU A 233 -15.71 -5.12 25.97
CA LEU A 233 -17.11 -5.13 26.43
C LEU A 233 -17.46 -6.43 27.15
N PHE A 234 -17.08 -7.57 26.57
CA PHE A 234 -17.33 -8.87 27.18
C PHE A 234 -16.46 -9.13 28.42
N SER A 235 -15.23 -8.59 28.46
CA SER A 235 -14.39 -8.63 29.65
C SER A 235 -15.09 -8.00 30.86
N LEU A 236 -15.63 -6.79 30.67
CA LEU A 236 -16.40 -6.10 31.71
C LEU A 236 -17.63 -6.90 32.13
N LEU A 237 -18.35 -7.49 31.18
CA LEU A 237 -19.55 -8.26 31.45
C LEU A 237 -19.25 -9.61 32.15
N TYR A 238 -18.14 -10.26 31.83
CA TYR A 238 -17.74 -11.55 32.40
C TYR A 238 -16.97 -11.41 33.72
N SER A 239 -16.48 -10.21 34.03
CA SER A 239 -15.77 -9.91 35.29
C SER A 239 -16.59 -10.22 36.54
N ASN A 240 -17.91 -10.06 36.48
CA ASN A 240 -18.81 -10.35 37.58
C ASN A 240 -19.41 -11.76 37.41
N PRO A 241 -19.26 -12.67 38.41
CA PRO A 241 -19.80 -14.01 38.35
C PRO A 241 -21.31 -14.09 38.11
N LYS A 242 -22.08 -13.05 38.49
CA LYS A 242 -23.53 -13.00 38.29
C LYS A 242 -23.93 -12.73 36.85
N THR A 243 -23.12 -11.97 36.12
CA THR A 243 -23.37 -11.60 34.73
C THR A 243 -22.60 -12.49 33.76
N ARG A 244 -21.69 -13.34 34.24
CA ARG A 244 -20.92 -14.27 33.40
C ARG A 244 -21.84 -15.26 32.67
N GLY A 245 -21.75 -15.28 31.34
CA GLY A 245 -22.58 -16.13 30.47
C GLY A 245 -22.17 -17.61 30.47
N ARG A 246 -23.00 -18.47 29.90
CA ARG A 246 -22.75 -19.93 29.75
C ARG A 246 -22.02 -20.31 28.46
N TYR A 247 -21.29 -19.38 27.86
CA TYR A 247 -20.52 -19.58 26.64
C TYR A 247 -19.07 -19.20 26.90
N ASN A 248 -18.15 -19.91 26.26
CA ASN A 248 -16.77 -19.45 26.14
C ASN A 248 -16.66 -18.51 24.94
N LEU A 249 -15.89 -17.44 25.08
CA LEU A 249 -15.58 -16.54 23.97
C LEU A 249 -14.11 -16.72 23.58
N LEU A 250 -13.90 -17.08 22.33
CA LEU A 250 -12.57 -17.23 21.74
C LEU A 250 -12.31 -16.06 20.79
N PHE A 251 -11.32 -15.24 21.11
CA PHE A 251 -10.88 -14.14 20.26
C PHE A 251 -9.65 -14.56 19.47
N GLY A 252 -9.70 -14.46 18.14
CA GLY A 252 -8.60 -14.82 17.25
C GLY A 252 -8.14 -13.63 16.41
N LEU A 253 -6.88 -13.23 16.53
CA LEU A 253 -6.22 -12.31 15.61
C LEU A 253 -5.25 -13.12 14.75
N THR A 254 -5.59 -13.29 13.48
CA THR A 254 -4.92 -14.20 12.56
C THR A 254 -4.04 -13.44 11.57
N SER A 255 -2.93 -14.08 11.21
CA SER A 255 -2.03 -13.65 10.14
C SER A 255 -2.33 -14.43 8.86
N GLY A 256 -1.83 -13.96 7.71
CA GLY A 256 -1.92 -14.61 6.42
C GLY A 256 -3.23 -14.37 5.67
N GLY A 257 -4.03 -13.36 6.03
CA GLY A 257 -5.31 -13.03 5.38
C GLY A 257 -5.23 -12.95 3.84
N PRO A 258 -4.40 -12.04 3.27
CA PRO A 258 -4.23 -11.90 1.82
C PRO A 258 -3.72 -13.18 1.13
N TYR A 259 -3.11 -14.10 1.89
CA TYR A 259 -2.51 -15.33 1.41
C TYR A 259 -3.41 -16.54 1.65
N ASN A 260 -4.68 -16.42 1.29
CA ASN A 260 -5.73 -17.41 1.51
C ASN A 260 -5.98 -17.72 3.00
N TYR A 261 -5.84 -16.75 3.89
CA TYR A 261 -6.03 -16.93 5.34
C TYR A 261 -5.20 -18.10 5.90
N ASN A 262 -3.93 -18.18 5.50
CA ASN A 262 -3.07 -19.31 5.84
C ASN A 262 -2.84 -19.43 7.36
N GLY A 263 -2.74 -18.31 8.08
CA GLY A 263 -2.62 -18.34 9.54
C GLY A 263 -3.88 -18.88 10.20
N THR A 264 -5.08 -18.48 9.76
CA THR A 264 -6.35 -19.07 10.23
C THR A 264 -6.40 -20.58 9.97
N GLN A 265 -5.96 -21.02 8.78
CA GLN A 265 -5.91 -22.45 8.44
C GLN A 265 -5.00 -23.23 9.39
N LYS A 266 -3.78 -22.73 9.66
CA LYS A 266 -2.82 -23.37 10.56
C LYS A 266 -3.31 -23.35 12.01
N TRP A 267 -3.84 -22.21 12.45
CA TRP A 267 -4.44 -22.05 13.77
C TRP A 267 -5.56 -23.06 14.03
N LEU A 268 -6.52 -23.21 13.12
CA LEU A 268 -7.61 -24.18 13.27
C LEU A 268 -7.15 -25.64 13.20
N ARG A 269 -6.05 -25.93 12.49
CA ARG A 269 -5.45 -27.27 12.48
C ARG A 269 -4.75 -27.59 13.79
N SER A 270 -4.19 -26.59 14.47
CA SER A 270 -3.55 -26.74 15.78
C SER A 270 -4.54 -27.17 16.89
N PHE A 271 -5.83 -26.92 16.69
CA PHE A 271 -6.86 -27.31 17.65
C PHE A 271 -7.06 -28.82 17.69
N ASP A 272 -7.30 -29.34 18.89
CA ASP A 272 -7.78 -30.69 19.07
C ASP A 272 -9.19 -30.86 18.50
N GLN A 273 -9.54 -32.09 18.12
CA GLN A 273 -10.87 -32.38 17.57
C GLN A 273 -12.00 -31.98 18.52
N ARG A 274 -11.83 -32.23 19.82
CA ARG A 274 -12.79 -31.86 20.86
C ARG A 274 -13.02 -30.34 20.94
N LEU A 275 -11.96 -29.56 20.83
CA LEU A 275 -12.06 -28.10 20.84
C LEU A 275 -12.80 -27.60 19.60
N ARG A 276 -12.48 -28.15 18.41
CA ARG A 276 -13.19 -27.81 17.17
C ARG A 276 -14.68 -28.13 17.21
N GLU A 277 -15.04 -29.27 17.80
CA GLU A 277 -16.44 -29.68 17.96
C GLU A 277 -17.17 -28.85 19.03
N SER A 278 -16.44 -28.24 19.97
CA SER A 278 -17.01 -27.33 20.97
C SER A 278 -17.29 -25.91 20.43
N ILE A 279 -16.80 -25.57 19.23
CA ILE A 279 -17.09 -24.27 18.59
C ILE A 279 -18.41 -24.39 17.83
N ASP A 280 -19.46 -23.78 18.38
CA ASP A 280 -20.79 -23.76 17.75
C ASP A 280 -20.74 -22.99 16.43
N TYR A 281 -20.17 -21.78 16.48
CA TYR A 281 -19.92 -20.97 15.30
C TYR A 281 -18.83 -19.91 15.51
N ALA A 282 -18.32 -19.38 14.41
CA ALA A 282 -17.38 -18.26 14.37
C ALA A 282 -17.92 -17.07 13.57
N ILE A 283 -17.67 -15.85 14.06
CA ILE A 283 -17.93 -14.59 13.36
C ILE A 283 -16.58 -13.99 12.96
N CYS A 284 -16.34 -13.85 11.67
CA CYS A 284 -15.14 -13.20 11.12
C CYS A 284 -15.48 -11.74 10.79
N LEU A 285 -14.69 -10.78 11.27
CA LEU A 285 -14.90 -9.34 11.04
C LEU A 285 -13.94 -8.84 9.96
N ASN A 286 -14.48 -8.24 8.90
CA ASN A 286 -13.68 -7.74 7.77
C ASN A 286 -14.30 -6.49 7.14
N SER A 287 -13.54 -5.41 6.93
CA SER A 287 -14.02 -4.16 6.29
C SER A 287 -15.39 -3.70 6.82
N ILE A 288 -15.44 -3.25 8.08
CA ILE A 288 -16.64 -2.70 8.73
C ILE A 288 -16.48 -1.21 9.07
N GLY A 289 -15.59 -0.52 8.36
CA GLY A 289 -15.24 0.87 8.59
C GLY A 289 -15.79 1.88 7.58
N SER A 290 -16.13 1.49 6.35
CA SER A 290 -16.57 2.45 5.31
C SER A 290 -18.06 2.35 4.94
N TRP A 291 -18.84 1.56 5.67
CA TRP A 291 -20.24 1.28 5.33
C TRP A 291 -21.18 2.38 5.80
N ASP A 292 -22.22 2.64 5.00
CA ASP A 292 -23.27 3.60 5.34
C ASP A 292 -24.34 2.96 6.24
N ASN A 293 -25.24 2.16 5.63
CA ASN A 293 -26.39 1.54 6.29
C ASN A 293 -26.59 0.06 5.94
N GLU A 294 -25.77 -0.51 5.06
CA GLU A 294 -25.91 -1.91 4.61
C GLU A 294 -24.66 -2.72 4.96
N LEU A 295 -24.86 -3.86 5.62
CA LEU A 295 -23.82 -4.84 5.92
C LEU A 295 -24.20 -6.20 5.36
N TRP A 296 -23.20 -6.98 4.93
CA TRP A 296 -23.40 -8.29 4.34
C TRP A 296 -22.78 -9.37 5.22
N ILE A 297 -23.56 -10.43 5.46
CA ILE A 297 -23.11 -11.65 6.10
C ILE A 297 -22.85 -12.66 4.99
N HIS A 298 -21.58 -13.03 4.81
CA HIS A 298 -21.15 -14.04 3.85
C HIS A 298 -21.05 -15.39 4.53
N VAL A 299 -21.71 -16.39 3.95
CA VAL A 299 -21.75 -17.75 4.48
C VAL A 299 -21.45 -18.78 3.41
N SER A 300 -20.74 -19.83 3.82
CA SER A 300 -20.39 -20.98 2.97
C SER A 300 -21.33 -22.17 3.15
N LYS A 301 -21.91 -22.31 4.35
CA LYS A 301 -22.92 -23.32 4.67
C LYS A 301 -24.31 -22.81 4.22
N PRO A 302 -25.24 -23.72 3.89
CA PRO A 302 -26.57 -23.32 3.47
C PRO A 302 -27.29 -22.55 4.59
N PRO A 303 -28.18 -21.61 4.22
CA PRO A 303 -28.92 -20.79 5.17
C PRO A 303 -29.90 -21.61 6.04
N GLU A 304 -30.23 -22.85 5.63
CA GLU A 304 -31.05 -23.76 6.46
C GLU A 304 -30.32 -24.26 7.71
N ASN A 305 -28.99 -24.08 7.81
CA ASN A 305 -28.25 -24.47 8.99
C ASN A 305 -28.71 -23.66 10.21
N ALA A 306 -29.02 -24.34 11.32
CA ALA A 306 -29.53 -23.73 12.54
C ALA A 306 -28.64 -22.58 13.06
N TYR A 307 -27.32 -22.77 13.07
CA TYR A 307 -26.39 -21.75 13.55
C TYR A 307 -26.31 -20.54 12.61
N ILE A 308 -26.39 -20.75 11.29
CA ILE A 308 -26.40 -19.63 10.33
C ILE A 308 -27.69 -18.83 10.45
N LYS A 309 -28.82 -19.52 10.56
CA LYS A 309 -30.12 -18.88 10.78
C LYS A 309 -30.10 -18.06 12.07
N GLN A 310 -29.55 -18.62 13.14
CA GLN A 310 -29.38 -17.96 14.43
C GLN A 310 -28.49 -16.71 14.37
N ILE A 311 -27.35 -16.77 13.67
CA ILE A 311 -26.48 -15.60 13.45
C ILE A 311 -27.23 -14.52 12.67
N PHE A 312 -27.88 -14.92 11.57
CA PHE A 312 -28.57 -13.98 10.68
C PHE A 312 -29.77 -13.31 11.37
N GLU A 313 -30.63 -14.08 12.04
CA GLU A 313 -31.77 -13.55 12.79
C GLU A 313 -31.32 -12.69 13.97
N GLY A 314 -30.30 -13.14 14.71
CA GLY A 314 -29.73 -12.40 15.83
C GLY A 314 -29.17 -11.04 15.42
N LEU A 315 -28.48 -10.97 14.27
CA LEU A 315 -27.95 -9.70 13.74
C LEU A 315 -29.06 -8.85 13.11
N SER A 316 -29.99 -9.45 12.37
CA SER A 316 -31.08 -8.72 11.71
C SER A 316 -32.03 -8.06 12.71
N ASN A 317 -32.36 -8.74 13.81
CA ASN A 317 -33.23 -8.19 14.85
C ASN A 317 -32.61 -6.96 15.52
N VAL A 318 -31.31 -6.98 15.79
CA VAL A 318 -30.58 -5.83 16.36
C VAL A 318 -30.40 -4.74 15.31
N ALA A 319 -30.17 -5.10 14.05
CA ALA A 319 -30.04 -4.16 12.95
C ALA A 319 -31.33 -3.34 12.75
N GLU A 320 -32.50 -3.97 12.82
CA GLU A 320 -33.80 -3.28 12.76
C GLU A 320 -33.94 -2.21 13.85
N GLU A 321 -33.46 -2.47 15.07
CA GLU A 321 -33.50 -1.51 16.18
C GLU A 321 -32.50 -0.35 16.02
N LEU A 322 -31.40 -0.59 15.30
CA LEU A 322 -30.36 0.40 15.00
C LEU A 322 -30.59 1.14 13.67
N ASP A 323 -31.72 0.90 13.00
CA ASP A 323 -32.05 1.42 11.66
C ASP A 323 -31.01 1.04 10.58
N LEU A 324 -30.51 -0.20 10.66
CA LEU A 324 -29.50 -0.77 9.76
C LEU A 324 -30.10 -1.91 8.94
N LYS A 325 -29.54 -2.14 7.74
CA LYS A 325 -29.89 -3.28 6.89
C LYS A 325 -28.77 -4.31 6.91
N VAL A 326 -29.13 -5.56 7.19
CA VAL A 326 -28.20 -6.68 7.14
C VAL A 326 -28.68 -7.69 6.10
N GLY A 327 -27.86 -7.93 5.08
CA GLY A 327 -28.15 -8.89 4.02
C GLY A 327 -27.37 -10.20 4.19
N LEU A 328 -27.94 -11.30 3.71
CA LEU A 328 -27.28 -12.61 3.69
C LEU A 328 -26.81 -12.97 2.27
N LYS A 329 -25.54 -13.34 2.13
CA LYS A 329 -24.94 -13.83 0.88
C LYS A 329 -24.42 -15.24 1.10
N HIS A 330 -25.03 -16.21 0.42
CA HIS A 330 -24.58 -17.60 0.45
C HIS A 330 -23.77 -17.94 -0.80
N LYS A 331 -22.59 -18.51 -0.59
CA LYS A 331 -21.71 -19.01 -1.66
C LYS A 331 -21.15 -20.37 -1.29
N LYS A 332 -21.50 -21.41 -2.05
CA LYS A 332 -20.96 -22.74 -1.84
C LYS A 332 -19.46 -22.79 -2.15
N ILE A 333 -18.67 -23.30 -1.22
CA ILE A 333 -17.21 -23.47 -1.40
C ILE A 333 -16.88 -24.64 -2.30
N ASN A 334 -15.86 -24.47 -3.14
CA ASN A 334 -15.23 -25.56 -3.88
C ASN A 334 -13.95 -25.98 -3.14
N ILE A 335 -13.99 -27.15 -2.48
CA ILE A 335 -12.87 -27.67 -1.67
C ILE A 335 -11.62 -27.93 -2.52
N SER A 336 -11.79 -28.24 -3.81
CA SER A 336 -10.68 -28.49 -4.73
C SER A 336 -9.94 -27.22 -5.14
N ASN A 337 -10.57 -26.04 -5.00
CA ASN A 337 -9.90 -24.79 -5.30
C ASN A 337 -9.00 -24.39 -4.12
N PRO A 338 -7.67 -24.25 -4.29
CA PRO A 338 -6.81 -23.84 -3.19
C PRO A 338 -7.11 -22.42 -2.68
N ARG A 339 -7.73 -21.59 -3.52
CA ARG A 339 -8.03 -20.19 -3.20
C ARG A 339 -9.15 -20.08 -2.16
N VAL A 340 -8.96 -19.17 -1.23
CA VAL A 340 -9.90 -18.82 -0.16
C VAL A 340 -10.06 -17.31 -0.15
N ALA A 341 -11.27 -16.83 -0.43
CA ALA A 341 -11.52 -15.39 -0.52
C ALA A 341 -11.99 -14.77 0.80
N TRP A 342 -12.67 -15.56 1.63
CA TRP A 342 -13.16 -15.15 2.94
C TRP A 342 -12.63 -16.04 4.06
N GLU A 343 -12.38 -15.47 5.23
CA GLU A 343 -11.85 -16.21 6.37
C GLU A 343 -12.75 -17.40 6.79
N HIS A 344 -14.08 -17.21 6.77
CA HIS A 344 -15.05 -18.26 7.14
C HIS A 344 -15.00 -19.50 6.23
N GLU A 345 -14.43 -19.41 5.03
CA GLU A 345 -14.25 -20.56 4.14
C GLU A 345 -13.23 -21.56 4.73
N GLN A 346 -12.21 -21.09 5.47
CA GLN A 346 -11.25 -21.97 6.16
C GLN A 346 -11.91 -22.78 7.27
N PHE A 347 -12.79 -22.16 8.05
CA PHE A 347 -13.61 -22.85 9.04
C PHE A 347 -14.50 -23.92 8.41
N SER A 348 -15.14 -23.57 7.29
CA SER A 348 -16.04 -24.47 6.57
C SER A 348 -15.31 -25.69 6.00
N ARG A 349 -14.04 -25.55 5.57
CA ARG A 349 -13.18 -26.68 5.16
C ARG A 349 -12.89 -27.66 6.31
N LEU A 350 -12.88 -27.17 7.54
CA LEU A 350 -12.70 -27.97 8.76
C LEU A 350 -14.03 -28.31 9.45
N ARG A 351 -15.16 -28.17 8.73
CA ARG A 351 -16.53 -28.47 9.18
C ARG A 351 -17.07 -27.59 10.30
N VAL A 352 -16.34 -26.56 10.73
CA VAL A 352 -16.82 -25.56 11.70
C VAL A 352 -17.77 -24.58 11.00
N THR A 353 -18.84 -24.15 11.67
CA THR A 353 -19.76 -23.16 11.12
C THR A 353 -19.18 -21.76 11.31
N ALA A 354 -19.16 -20.95 10.25
CA ALA A 354 -18.65 -19.59 10.36
C ALA A 354 -19.32 -18.67 9.35
N ALA A 355 -19.33 -17.38 9.67
CA ALA A 355 -19.83 -16.31 8.83
C ALA A 355 -18.85 -15.13 8.83
N THR A 356 -18.68 -14.45 7.70
CA THR A 356 -17.92 -13.19 7.63
C THR A 356 -18.88 -12.02 7.54
N LEU A 357 -18.75 -11.05 8.44
CA LEU A 357 -19.45 -9.77 8.39
C LEU A 357 -18.57 -8.76 7.66
N SER A 358 -19.07 -8.18 6.57
CA SER A 358 -18.33 -7.21 5.77
C SER A 358 -19.24 -6.24 5.01
N GLU A 359 -18.73 -5.06 4.72
CA GLU A 359 -19.34 -4.10 3.79
C GLU A 359 -19.36 -4.61 2.34
N LEU A 360 -18.37 -5.42 1.94
CA LEU A 360 -18.23 -5.82 0.54
C LEU A 360 -19.40 -6.74 0.14
N SER A 361 -20.18 -6.32 -0.85
CA SER A 361 -21.31 -7.12 -1.35
C SER A 361 -20.86 -8.26 -2.29
N VAL A 362 -19.67 -8.13 -2.87
CA VAL A 362 -19.06 -9.08 -3.82
C VAL A 362 -17.80 -9.67 -3.20
N THR A 363 -17.53 -10.94 -3.52
CA THR A 363 -16.28 -11.58 -3.10
C THR A 363 -15.08 -10.89 -3.76
N PRO A 364 -14.07 -10.43 -2.99
CA PRO A 364 -12.90 -9.76 -3.55
C PRO A 364 -12.06 -10.70 -4.45
N GLU A 365 -11.39 -10.15 -5.47
CA GLU A 365 -10.43 -10.93 -6.24
C GLU A 365 -9.10 -11.15 -5.46
N LEU A 366 -8.10 -11.77 -6.10
CA LEU A 366 -6.89 -12.21 -5.40
C LEU A 366 -6.10 -10.95 -5.06
N LEU A 367 -5.68 -10.77 -3.80
CA LEU A 367 -4.93 -9.59 -3.38
C LEU A 367 -5.67 -8.26 -3.62
N GLU A 368 -7.01 -8.30 -3.73
CA GLU A 368 -7.87 -7.11 -3.74
C GLU A 368 -8.45 -6.86 -2.36
N SER A 369 -8.75 -5.59 -2.04
CA SER A 369 -9.38 -5.18 -0.78
C SER A 369 -8.69 -5.74 0.47
N THR A 370 -7.36 -5.77 0.46
CA THR A 370 -6.53 -6.29 1.56
C THR A 370 -5.63 -5.21 2.15
N GLY A 371 -6.03 -3.95 2.07
CA GLY A 371 -5.25 -2.82 2.56
C GLY A 371 -4.41 -2.13 1.49
N GLY A 372 -5.02 -1.89 0.34
CA GLY A 372 -4.41 -1.21 -0.79
C GLY A 372 -3.96 0.23 -0.48
N LEU A 373 -3.27 0.86 -1.43
CA LEU A 373 -2.74 2.24 -1.27
C LEU A 373 -3.81 3.29 -0.99
N PHE A 374 -5.04 3.03 -1.43
CA PHE A 374 -6.19 3.92 -1.20
C PHE A 374 -6.81 3.72 0.19
N ASP A 375 -6.48 2.64 0.91
CA ASP A 375 -7.09 2.27 2.18
C ASP A 375 -6.42 3.00 3.36
N THR A 376 -6.75 4.28 3.45
CA THR A 376 -6.20 5.23 4.44
C THR A 376 -7.25 5.67 5.45
N ARG A 377 -6.79 6.30 6.54
CA ARG A 377 -7.63 6.79 7.65
C ARG A 377 -8.82 7.66 7.21
N HIS A 378 -8.66 8.40 6.12
CA HIS A 378 -9.64 9.36 5.61
C HIS A 378 -10.91 8.72 5.04
N TYR A 379 -10.84 7.45 4.63
CA TYR A 379 -11.99 6.73 4.09
C TYR A 379 -12.76 5.94 5.14
N VAL A 380 -12.24 5.87 6.37
CA VAL A 380 -12.87 5.14 7.48
C VAL A 380 -13.79 6.05 8.29
N ASN A 381 -15.02 5.63 8.46
CA ASN A 381 -16.01 6.28 9.31
C ASN A 381 -16.03 5.64 10.72
N GLU A 382 -15.57 6.39 11.71
CA GLU A 382 -15.57 5.96 13.13
C GLU A 382 -16.96 5.57 13.62
N THR A 383 -18.00 6.29 13.19
CA THR A 383 -19.38 6.02 13.60
C THR A 383 -19.91 4.70 13.01
N ALA A 384 -19.42 4.30 11.84
CA ALA A 384 -19.75 3.02 11.23
C ALA A 384 -19.14 1.87 12.05
N ILE A 385 -17.90 2.01 12.51
CA ILE A 385 -17.27 1.01 13.39
C ILE A 385 -18.01 0.91 14.72
N VAL A 386 -18.34 2.04 15.35
CA VAL A 386 -19.11 2.06 16.62
C VAL A 386 -20.45 1.33 16.46
N ARG A 387 -21.20 1.63 15.39
CA ARG A 387 -22.48 0.98 15.08
C ARG A 387 -22.29 -0.52 14.81
N GLY A 388 -21.24 -0.91 14.08
CA GLY A 388 -20.94 -2.30 13.75
C GLY A 388 -20.54 -3.12 14.98
N VAL A 389 -19.73 -2.55 15.88
CA VAL A 389 -19.40 -3.14 17.17
C VAL A 389 -20.65 -3.32 18.03
N LYS A 390 -21.48 -2.28 18.14
CA LYS A 390 -22.73 -2.34 18.90
C LYS A 390 -23.65 -3.43 18.37
N LEU A 391 -23.80 -3.52 17.04
CA LEU A 391 -24.57 -4.56 16.36
C LEU A 391 -24.08 -5.97 16.72
N VAL A 392 -22.78 -6.23 16.60
CA VAL A 392 -22.21 -7.56 16.88
C VAL A 392 -22.25 -7.89 18.37
N ALA A 393 -21.86 -6.96 19.23
CA ALA A 393 -21.82 -7.17 20.68
C ALA A 393 -23.22 -7.44 21.25
N GLU A 394 -24.21 -6.61 20.89
CA GLU A 394 -25.59 -6.76 21.35
C GLU A 394 -26.21 -8.05 20.82
N SER A 395 -25.97 -8.41 19.56
CA SER A 395 -26.42 -9.68 18.97
C SER A 395 -25.85 -10.89 19.72
N LEU A 396 -24.54 -10.86 20.02
CA LEU A 396 -23.88 -11.91 20.79
C LEU A 396 -24.42 -12.00 22.21
N ALA A 397 -24.60 -10.88 22.89
CA ALA A 397 -25.10 -10.87 24.26
C ALA A 397 -26.55 -11.38 24.33
N ARG A 398 -27.44 -10.94 23.43
CA ARG A 398 -28.80 -11.49 23.33
C ARG A 398 -28.80 -13.00 23.13
N HIS A 399 -27.89 -13.50 22.29
CA HIS A 399 -27.74 -14.94 22.10
C HIS A 399 -27.28 -15.65 23.39
N ILE A 400 -26.20 -15.18 24.04
CA ILE A 400 -25.59 -15.81 25.21
C ILE A 400 -26.56 -15.89 26.40
N TYR A 401 -27.38 -14.85 26.60
CA TYR A 401 -28.34 -14.78 27.71
C TYR A 401 -29.75 -15.25 27.35
N GLY A 402 -29.99 -15.68 26.10
CA GLY A 402 -31.29 -16.18 25.66
C GLY A 402 -32.40 -15.12 25.60
N HIS A 403 -32.04 -13.84 25.43
CA HIS A 403 -33.02 -12.76 25.29
C HIS A 403 -33.51 -12.66 23.83
N GLN A 404 -34.76 -13.04 23.59
CA GLN A 404 -35.41 -12.98 22.27
C GLN A 404 -36.41 -11.81 22.14
N GLY A 405 -36.38 -10.86 23.07
CA GLY A 405 -37.28 -9.70 23.08
C GLY A 405 -36.73 -8.48 22.33
N LYS A 406 -37.62 -7.68 21.74
CA LYS A 406 -37.31 -6.34 21.21
C LYS A 406 -37.11 -5.35 22.38
N ASN A 407 -36.28 -4.32 22.21
CA ASN A 407 -35.97 -3.26 23.20
C ASN A 407 -35.10 -3.66 24.41
N ILE A 408 -34.30 -4.73 24.31
CA ILE A 408 -33.29 -5.02 25.34
C ILE A 408 -31.96 -4.46 24.84
N GLN A 409 -31.45 -3.42 25.49
CA GLN A 409 -30.14 -2.85 25.19
C GLN A 409 -29.20 -3.16 26.36
N ILE A 410 -28.36 -4.19 26.19
CA ILE A 410 -27.35 -4.57 27.18
C ILE A 410 -26.22 -3.55 27.18
N PHE A 411 -25.81 -3.09 25.99
CA PHE A 411 -24.76 -2.09 25.81
C PHE A 411 -25.36 -0.72 25.45
N ALA A 412 -26.19 -0.17 26.36
CA ALA A 412 -26.80 1.15 26.19
C ALA A 412 -25.75 2.28 26.26
N ASP A 413 -25.93 3.35 25.49
CA ASP A 413 -24.92 4.42 25.29
C ASP A 413 -24.66 5.24 26.57
N GLU A 414 -25.62 5.30 27.48
CA GLU A 414 -25.51 6.02 28.76
C GLU A 414 -24.99 5.12 29.90
N SER A 415 -24.67 3.85 29.60
CA SER A 415 -24.24 2.88 30.59
C SER A 415 -22.72 2.77 30.68
N SER A 416 -22.23 2.23 31.81
CA SER A 416 -20.82 1.87 31.96
C SER A 416 -20.32 0.80 30.97
N LEU A 417 -21.26 0.10 30.30
CA LEU A 417 -21.01 -0.90 29.27
C LEU A 417 -21.15 -0.33 27.85
N ALA A 418 -21.20 1.00 27.69
CA ALA A 418 -21.23 1.61 26.36
C ALA A 418 -19.96 1.30 25.55
N VAL A 419 -20.14 1.25 24.23
CA VAL A 419 -19.03 1.22 23.27
C VAL A 419 -18.23 2.50 23.44
N ASN A 420 -16.90 2.41 23.52
CA ASN A 420 -16.01 3.55 23.74
C ASN A 420 -15.45 4.08 22.40
N PRO A 421 -15.93 5.23 21.89
CA PRO A 421 -15.45 5.76 20.61
C PRO A 421 -13.99 6.22 20.68
N ALA A 422 -13.52 6.70 21.84
CA ALA A 422 -12.14 7.14 22.01
C ALA A 422 -11.16 5.95 21.93
N TYR A 423 -11.56 4.79 22.48
CA TYR A 423 -10.80 3.56 22.36
C TYR A 423 -10.68 3.12 20.89
N ILE A 424 -11.81 3.09 20.18
CA ILE A 424 -11.87 2.78 18.74
C ILE A 424 -10.95 3.72 17.95
N ARG A 425 -11.04 5.03 18.20
CA ARG A 425 -10.22 6.04 17.52
C ARG A 425 -8.73 5.82 17.77
N SER A 426 -8.33 5.57 19.01
CA SER A 426 -6.92 5.37 19.36
C SER A 426 -6.29 4.19 18.63
N TRP A 427 -6.98 3.04 18.59
CA TRP A 427 -6.50 1.87 17.88
C TRP A 427 -6.54 2.05 16.37
N LEU A 428 -7.58 2.70 15.84
CA LEU A 428 -7.66 3.01 14.42
C LEU A 428 -6.51 3.92 13.96
N ASP A 429 -6.15 4.91 14.78
CA ASP A 429 -5.04 5.82 14.47
C ASP A 429 -3.70 5.08 14.45
N VAL A 430 -3.46 4.15 15.39
CA VAL A 430 -2.29 3.25 15.39
C VAL A 430 -2.28 2.40 14.12
N LEU A 431 -3.39 1.73 13.81
CA LEU A 431 -3.51 0.84 12.65
C LEU A 431 -3.34 1.57 11.32
N SER A 432 -3.72 2.84 11.25
CA SER A 432 -3.60 3.66 10.05
C SER A 432 -2.16 4.11 9.75
N GLN A 433 -1.24 3.96 10.70
CA GLN A 433 0.17 4.37 10.57
C GLN A 433 1.11 3.17 10.42
N THR A 434 0.66 1.98 10.77
CA THR A 434 1.48 0.76 10.75
C THR A 434 1.18 -0.09 9.50
N PRO A 435 2.09 -0.23 8.54
CA PRO A 435 1.97 -1.23 7.48
C PRO A 435 2.18 -2.64 8.06
N ARG A 436 1.34 -3.61 7.68
CA ARG A 436 1.27 -4.94 8.33
C ARG A 436 1.35 -6.09 7.31
N VAL A 437 2.39 -6.09 6.49
CA VAL A 437 2.52 -7.10 5.43
C VAL A 437 3.26 -8.33 5.97
N ALA A 438 2.54 -9.43 6.15
CA ALA A 438 2.98 -10.63 6.89
C ALA A 438 4.44 -11.09 6.62
N PRO A 439 4.90 -11.23 5.36
CA PRO A 439 6.24 -11.69 5.06
C PRO A 439 7.37 -10.78 5.55
N PHE A 440 7.06 -9.53 5.87
CA PHE A 440 8.01 -8.52 6.32
C PHE A 440 7.86 -8.18 7.81
N LEU A 441 6.90 -8.81 8.50
CA LEU A 441 6.76 -8.70 9.94
C LEU A 441 7.74 -9.65 10.63
N SER A 442 8.43 -9.15 11.65
CA SER A 442 9.29 -9.97 12.49
C SER A 442 8.46 -10.77 13.50
N LYS A 443 9.02 -11.85 14.07
CA LYS A 443 8.32 -12.67 15.08
C LYS A 443 7.92 -11.87 16.32
N ASP A 444 8.83 -10.98 16.74
CA ASP A 444 8.70 -10.15 17.93
C ASP A 444 8.35 -8.69 17.56
N ASP A 445 7.59 -8.51 16.49
CA ASP A 445 7.24 -7.18 16.02
C ASP A 445 6.51 -6.38 17.11
N PRO A 446 6.93 -5.12 17.39
CA PRO A 446 6.33 -4.30 18.43
C PRO A 446 4.81 -4.16 18.29
N PHE A 447 4.29 -4.14 17.07
CA PHE A 447 2.87 -4.04 16.80
C PHE A 447 2.11 -5.32 17.22
N VAL A 448 2.64 -6.50 16.87
CA VAL A 448 2.06 -7.79 17.26
C VAL A 448 2.09 -7.94 18.80
N MET A 449 3.17 -7.48 19.43
CA MET A 449 3.29 -7.47 20.88
C MET A 449 2.32 -6.48 21.54
N ALA A 450 2.04 -5.34 20.91
CA ALA A 450 1.03 -4.39 21.38
C ALA A 450 -0.38 -5.00 21.31
N LEU A 451 -0.74 -5.66 20.21
CA LEU A 451 -2.03 -6.38 20.08
C LEU A 451 -2.17 -7.48 21.12
N LYS A 452 -1.11 -8.28 21.33
CA LYS A 452 -1.08 -9.31 22.36
C LYS A 452 -1.32 -8.73 23.75
N LYS A 453 -0.61 -7.64 24.08
CA LYS A 453 -0.73 -6.97 25.37
C LYS A 453 -2.13 -6.41 25.60
N GLU A 454 -2.72 -5.81 24.58
CA GLU A 454 -4.09 -5.28 24.67
C GLU A 454 -5.09 -6.40 24.90
N LEU A 455 -5.03 -7.46 24.10
CA LEU A 455 -5.95 -8.58 24.24
C LEU A 455 -5.81 -9.25 25.62
N ALA A 456 -4.59 -9.37 26.14
CA ALA A 456 -4.31 -9.91 27.47
C ALA A 456 -4.88 -9.06 28.61
N GLY A 457 -5.18 -7.79 28.38
CA GLY A 457 -5.88 -6.95 29.35
C GLY A 457 -7.37 -7.28 29.48
N HIS A 458 -7.95 -7.93 28.45
CA HIS A 458 -9.40 -8.16 28.37
C HIS A 458 -9.79 -9.64 28.52
N VAL A 459 -8.86 -10.58 28.41
CA VAL A 459 -9.14 -12.03 28.43
C VAL A 459 -8.34 -12.76 29.51
N ASP A 460 -8.79 -13.96 29.90
CA ASP A 460 -8.18 -14.75 30.98
C ASP A 460 -6.82 -15.33 30.56
N GLU A 461 -6.75 -15.87 29.33
CA GLU A 461 -5.56 -16.53 28.80
C GLU A 461 -5.27 -16.05 27.37
N VAL A 462 -4.00 -15.71 27.10
CA VAL A 462 -3.53 -15.36 25.76
C VAL A 462 -2.41 -16.29 25.34
N ASN A 463 -2.56 -16.90 24.18
CA ASN A 463 -1.55 -17.74 23.56
C ASN A 463 -1.16 -17.19 22.19
N VAL A 464 0.12 -17.34 21.84
CA VAL A 464 0.69 -16.84 20.60
C VAL A 464 1.32 -18.01 19.87
N GLN A 465 0.92 -18.21 18.62
CA GLN A 465 1.43 -19.27 17.77
C GLN A 465 2.26 -18.67 16.65
N HIS A 466 3.51 -19.13 16.53
CA HIS A 466 4.39 -18.75 15.43
C HIS A 466 4.44 -19.88 14.41
N GLU A 467 4.11 -19.55 13.18
CA GLU A 467 3.99 -20.50 12.09
C GLU A 467 4.77 -20.01 10.86
N THR A 468 5.18 -20.92 10.00
CA THR A 468 5.77 -20.58 8.70
C THR A 468 4.67 -20.23 7.71
N LEU A 469 4.85 -19.17 6.92
CA LEU A 469 4.00 -18.89 5.77
C LEU A 469 4.29 -19.91 4.66
N GLU A 470 3.45 -20.93 4.60
CA GLU A 470 3.48 -21.95 3.55
C GLU A 470 2.38 -21.63 2.54
N GLY A 471 2.78 -21.37 1.30
CA GLY A 471 1.81 -20.95 0.31
C GLY A 471 2.32 -20.97 -1.11
N ILE A 472 1.44 -20.47 -1.99
CA ILE A 472 1.63 -20.42 -3.44
C ILE A 472 2.66 -19.33 -3.81
N PHE A 473 2.91 -18.37 -2.92
CA PHE A 473 3.75 -17.21 -3.19
C PHE A 473 5.19 -17.40 -2.71
N THR A 474 6.11 -16.85 -3.50
CA THR A 474 7.50 -16.64 -3.09
C THR A 474 7.73 -15.14 -2.99
N PHE A 475 8.13 -14.69 -1.81
CA PHE A 475 8.27 -13.27 -1.53
C PHE A 475 9.69 -12.79 -1.80
N TYR A 476 9.79 -11.55 -2.23
CA TYR A 476 11.04 -10.86 -2.51
C TYR A 476 11.12 -9.62 -1.62
N GLY A 477 12.29 -9.34 -1.06
CA GLY A 477 12.52 -8.23 -0.14
C GLY A 477 12.60 -6.85 -0.83
N SER A 478 12.97 -5.83 -0.07
CA SER A 478 13.06 -4.41 -0.47
C SER A 478 11.69 -3.70 -0.58
N THR A 479 11.16 -3.28 0.57
CA THR A 479 9.88 -2.57 0.67
C THR A 479 10.00 -1.05 0.61
N SER A 480 11.18 -0.50 0.91
CA SER A 480 11.45 0.94 0.94
C SER A 480 12.89 1.23 0.46
N ALA A 481 13.09 2.40 -0.13
CA ALA A 481 14.38 2.85 -0.64
C ALA A 481 14.50 4.38 -0.55
N ARG A 482 15.74 4.87 -0.52
CA ARG A 482 16.04 6.31 -0.55
C ARG A 482 16.32 6.76 -1.98
N LEU A 483 15.51 7.69 -2.48
CA LEU A 483 15.73 8.36 -3.75
C LEU A 483 16.73 9.51 -3.57
N ASN A 484 17.84 9.46 -4.30
CA ASN A 484 18.77 10.57 -4.41
C ASN A 484 18.55 11.28 -5.74
N ILE A 485 18.33 12.59 -5.68
CA ILE A 485 18.10 13.45 -6.85
C ILE A 485 19.38 14.25 -7.08
N TYR A 486 19.97 14.11 -8.26
CA TYR A 486 21.15 14.86 -8.67
C TYR A 486 20.82 15.75 -9.84
N GLN A 487 21.29 16.99 -9.79
CA GLN A 487 21.32 17.87 -10.95
C GLN A 487 22.66 17.64 -11.67
N VAL A 488 22.60 17.14 -12.89
CA VAL A 488 23.77 16.79 -13.71
C VAL A 488 24.10 17.99 -14.60
N ALA A 489 25.39 18.35 -14.61
CA ALA A 489 25.91 19.36 -15.53
C ALA A 489 25.69 18.94 -16.99
N SER A 490 25.40 19.92 -17.85
CA SER A 490 25.25 19.67 -19.28
C SER A 490 26.59 19.24 -19.89
N VAL A 491 26.57 18.31 -20.85
CA VAL A 491 27.75 17.95 -21.67
C VAL A 491 28.34 19.18 -22.38
N THR A 492 27.50 20.20 -22.65
CA THR A 492 27.96 21.47 -23.21
C THR A 492 28.93 22.21 -22.28
N PHE A 493 28.81 22.03 -20.96
CA PHE A 493 29.75 22.60 -20.00
C PHE A 493 31.14 21.97 -20.16
N ASP A 494 31.22 20.65 -20.29
CA ASP A 494 32.48 19.95 -20.49
C ASP A 494 33.12 20.31 -21.84
N LEU A 495 32.32 20.47 -22.90
CA LEU A 495 32.80 20.94 -24.20
C LEU A 495 33.30 22.39 -24.15
N LEU A 496 32.59 23.28 -23.44
CA LEU A 496 33.02 24.66 -23.25
C LEU A 496 34.29 24.73 -22.41
N LEU A 497 34.39 23.91 -21.36
CA LEU A 497 35.59 23.80 -20.54
C LEU A 497 36.78 23.30 -21.38
N LEU A 498 36.55 22.29 -22.24
CA LEU A 498 37.56 21.79 -23.17
C LEU A 498 38.01 22.89 -24.14
N LEU A 499 37.07 23.69 -24.68
CA LEU A 499 37.38 24.81 -25.57
C LEU A 499 38.20 25.90 -24.86
N VAL A 500 37.84 26.24 -23.62
CA VAL A 500 38.58 27.22 -22.80
C VAL A 500 39.98 26.70 -22.46
N LEU A 501 40.13 25.45 -22.04
CA LEU A 501 41.43 24.84 -21.79
C LEU A 501 42.29 24.75 -23.06
N GLY A 502 41.67 24.35 -24.19
CA GLY A 502 42.33 24.25 -25.48
C GLY A 502 42.85 25.61 -25.96
N SER A 503 42.00 26.64 -25.93
CA SER A 503 42.40 28.00 -26.29
C SER A 503 43.50 28.56 -25.37
N TYR A 504 43.41 28.30 -24.06
CA TYR A 504 44.47 28.70 -23.11
C TYR A 504 45.82 28.06 -23.44
N LEU A 505 45.85 26.75 -23.71
CA LEU A 505 47.08 26.05 -24.07
C LEU A 505 47.68 26.54 -25.39
N ILE A 506 46.84 26.86 -26.37
CA ILE A 506 47.28 27.46 -27.64
C ILE A 506 47.94 28.81 -27.39
N VAL A 507 47.29 29.69 -26.62
CA VAL A 507 47.84 31.03 -26.29
C VAL A 507 49.17 30.91 -25.54
N LEU A 508 49.24 29.99 -24.56
CA LEU A 508 50.47 29.73 -23.80
C LEU A 508 51.60 29.24 -24.72
N PHE A 509 51.29 28.31 -25.64
CA PHE A 509 52.26 27.80 -26.60
C PHE A 509 52.74 28.91 -27.55
N SER A 510 51.83 29.72 -28.09
CA SER A 510 52.18 30.88 -28.91
C SER A 510 53.08 31.85 -28.16
N PHE A 511 52.77 32.19 -26.91
CA PHE A 511 53.60 33.06 -26.08
C PHE A 511 55.01 32.50 -25.84
N LEU A 512 55.12 31.19 -25.60
CA LEU A 512 56.41 30.52 -25.36
C LEU A 512 57.26 30.46 -26.64
N VAL A 513 56.63 30.26 -27.80
CA VAL A 513 57.32 30.31 -29.10
C VAL A 513 57.81 31.73 -29.41
N ILE A 514 56.99 32.75 -29.15
CA ILE A 514 57.36 34.16 -29.37
C ILE A 514 58.57 34.54 -28.49
N THR A 515 58.56 34.15 -27.22
CA THR A 515 59.64 34.47 -26.27
C THR A 515 60.95 33.72 -26.54
N THR A 516 60.90 32.55 -27.20
CA THR A 516 62.10 31.73 -27.45
C THR A 516 62.73 31.90 -28.84
N ARG A 517 61.99 32.39 -29.85
CA ARG A 517 62.47 32.42 -31.25
C ARG A 517 62.64 33.79 -31.91
N GLY A 518 62.31 34.91 -31.27
CA GLY A 518 62.51 36.25 -31.84
C GLY A 518 61.60 36.55 -33.04
N GLU A 519 61.41 37.84 -33.34
CA GLU A 519 60.27 38.41 -34.07
C GLU A 519 60.04 37.87 -35.51
N ASP A 520 61.03 37.27 -36.16
CA ASP A 520 60.97 37.02 -37.62
C ASP A 520 60.14 35.80 -38.06
N ILE A 521 59.74 34.90 -37.15
CA ILE A 521 58.92 33.71 -37.46
C ILE A 521 57.43 33.93 -37.09
N CYS A 522 57.11 35.03 -36.39
CA CYS A 522 55.77 35.28 -35.85
C CYS A 522 54.69 35.36 -36.93
N CYS A 523 54.94 36.02 -38.06
CA CYS A 523 53.95 36.15 -39.14
C CYS A 523 53.61 34.81 -39.80
N HIS A 524 54.59 33.91 -39.95
CA HIS A 524 54.39 32.65 -40.67
C HIS A 524 53.69 31.59 -39.80
N ALA A 525 53.99 31.56 -38.50
CA ALA A 525 53.31 30.69 -37.55
C ALA A 525 51.87 31.15 -37.26
N PHE A 526 51.63 32.47 -37.18
CA PHE A 526 50.29 33.01 -36.95
C PHE A 526 49.37 32.79 -38.16
N LEU A 527 49.88 32.93 -39.39
CA LEU A 527 49.13 32.55 -40.61
C LEU A 527 48.79 31.06 -40.63
N MET A 528 49.72 30.19 -40.25
CA MET A 528 49.51 28.74 -40.24
C MET A 528 48.47 28.31 -39.18
N VAL A 529 48.45 28.97 -38.02
CA VAL A 529 47.42 28.73 -36.99
C VAL A 529 46.05 29.23 -37.46
N ILE A 530 45.98 30.38 -38.15
CA ILE A 530 44.72 30.87 -38.76
C ILE A 530 44.22 29.93 -39.86
N GLU A 531 45.10 29.40 -40.71
CA GLU A 531 44.72 28.43 -41.75
C GLU A 531 44.24 27.11 -41.14
N ILE A 532 44.90 26.61 -40.10
CA ILE A 532 44.47 25.39 -39.39
C ILE A 532 43.13 25.61 -38.68
N TRP A 533 42.92 26.77 -38.06
CA TRP A 533 41.65 27.10 -37.39
C TRP A 533 40.52 27.32 -38.40
N GLY A 534 40.82 27.93 -39.55
CA GLY A 534 39.89 28.06 -40.68
C GLY A 534 39.49 26.70 -41.27
N LEU A 535 40.43 25.76 -41.42
CA LEU A 535 40.14 24.39 -41.85
C LEU A 535 39.31 23.61 -40.81
N MET A 536 39.55 23.83 -39.52
CA MET A 536 38.81 23.17 -38.44
C MET A 536 37.36 23.68 -38.37
N MET A 537 37.13 24.99 -38.52
CA MET A 537 35.78 25.56 -38.62
C MET A 537 35.03 25.09 -39.86
N VAL A 538 35.70 24.93 -41.01
CA VAL A 538 35.07 24.42 -42.24
C VAL A 538 34.66 22.94 -42.08
N PHE A 539 35.48 22.12 -41.42
CA PHE A 539 35.13 20.72 -41.12
C PHE A 539 33.97 20.57 -40.12
N GLU A 540 33.83 21.52 -39.20
CA GLU A 540 32.75 21.52 -38.21
C GLU A 540 31.41 22.03 -38.79
N LEU A 541 31.46 22.87 -39.83
CA LEU A 541 30.29 23.31 -40.60
C LEU A 541 29.76 22.26 -41.59
N ASP A 542 30.61 21.38 -42.12
CA ASP A 542 30.19 20.27 -43.01
C ASP A 542 29.71 19.02 -42.25
N SER A 543 29.88 18.99 -40.92
CA SER A 543 29.49 17.86 -40.06
C SER A 543 28.33 18.18 -39.09
N MET A 544 27.70 19.36 -39.19
CA MET A 544 26.48 19.73 -38.47
C MET A 544 25.22 19.52 -39.31
#